data_AF-A0A2N3C744-F1
#
_entry.id   AF-A0A2N3C744-F1
#
_cell.length_a   1.000
_cell.length_b   1.000
_cell.length_c   1.000
_cell.angle_alpha   90.00
_cell.angle_beta   90.00
_cell.angle_gamma   90.00
#
_symmetry.space_group_name_H-M   'P 1'
#
loop_
_entity.id
_entity.type
_entity.pdbx_description
1 polymer ?
#
loop_
_entity_poly.entity_id
_entity_poly.type
_entity_poly.pdbx_seq_one_letter_code
_entity_poly.pdbx_strand_id
1 'polypeptide(L)' 'PRAGVRLTAWAGGAERPEFRRQNALIANVWTGLGADTRAVEDPGRHHFDVIEPLAEVQSPLTAAFTGADGWPS' A
#
# COMPACT_ATOMS: atom_id res chain seq x y z
N PRO A 1 -5.31 3.68 -16.14
CA PRO A 1 -5.10 4.67 -15.05
C PRO A 1 -5.08 6.08 -15.64
N ARG A 2 -5.42 7.12 -14.87
CA ARG A 2 -5.13 8.49 -15.32
C ARG A 2 -3.60 8.66 -15.36
N ALA A 3 -3.10 9.48 -16.29
CA ALA A 3 -1.68 9.78 -16.37
C ALA A 3 -1.18 10.37 -15.04
N GLY A 4 -0.01 9.91 -14.57
CA GLY A 4 0.59 10.35 -13.31
C GLY A 4 -0.08 9.81 -12.04
N VAL A 5 -0.97 8.81 -12.16
CA VAL A 5 -1.54 8.16 -10.96
C VAL A 5 -0.47 7.33 -10.26
N ARG A 6 -0.36 7.55 -8.94
CA ARG A 6 0.46 6.76 -8.04
C ARG A 6 -0.42 5.87 -7.17
N LEU A 7 -0.06 4.59 -7.06
CA LEU A 7 -0.78 3.60 -6.27
C LEU A 7 0.16 2.94 -5.25
N THR A 8 -0.18 3.07 -3.97
CA THR A 8 0.38 2.19 -2.93
C THR A 8 -0.69 1.16 -2.58
N ALA A 9 -0.44 -0.11 -2.89
CA ALA A 9 -1.25 -1.22 -2.40
C ALA A 9 -0.71 -1.63 -1.03
N TRP A 10 -1.56 -1.65 0.00
CA TRP A 10 -1.15 -1.90 1.39
C TRP A 10 -2.01 -2.99 2.03
N ALA A 11 -1.36 -4.01 2.61
CA ALA A 11 -2.02 -5.07 3.37
C ALA A 11 -1.22 -5.39 4.64
N GLY A 12 -1.86 -5.99 5.63
CA GLY A 12 -1.19 -6.54 6.80
C GLY A 12 -0.45 -7.85 6.47
N GLY A 13 0.77 -8.01 6.98
CA GLY A 13 1.57 -9.22 6.78
C GLY A 13 0.97 -10.47 7.46
N ALA A 14 0.11 -10.27 8.46
CA ALA A 14 -0.64 -11.33 9.14
C ALA A 14 -2.06 -11.54 8.56
N GLU A 15 -2.38 -10.94 7.42
CA GLU A 15 -3.62 -11.23 6.70
C GLU A 15 -3.61 -12.61 6.04
N ARG A 16 -4.80 -13.03 5.57
CA ARG A 16 -4.93 -14.30 4.83
C ARG A 16 -4.06 -14.24 3.56
N PRO A 17 -3.49 -15.38 3.12
CA PRO A 17 -2.66 -15.43 1.91
C PRO A 17 -3.32 -14.82 0.67
N GLU A 18 -4.65 -14.96 0.54
CA GLU A 18 -5.37 -14.41 -0.60
C GLU A 18 -5.42 -12.87 -0.59
N PHE A 19 -5.49 -12.22 0.58
CA PHE A 19 -5.45 -10.76 0.67
C PHE A 19 -4.07 -10.23 0.28
N ARG A 20 -3.00 -10.88 0.74
CA ARG A 20 -1.62 -10.58 0.35
C ARG A 20 -1.40 -10.77 -1.15
N ARG A 21 -1.91 -11.87 -1.72
CA ARG A 21 -1.87 -12.14 -3.16
C ARG A 21 -2.60 -11.08 -3.97
N GLN A 22 -3.80 -10.67 -3.53
CA GLN A 22 -4.58 -9.62 -4.20
C GLN A 22 -3.90 -8.24 -4.11
N ASN A 23 -3.28 -7.93 -2.97
CA ASN A 23 -2.49 -6.72 -2.77
C ASN A 23 -1.32 -6.62 -3.76
N ALA A 24 -0.57 -7.71 -3.93
CA ALA A 24 0.48 -7.77 -4.95
C ALA A 24 -0.09 -7.71 -6.38
N LEU A 25 -1.22 -8.38 -6.63
CA LEU A 25 -1.83 -8.46 -7.95
C LEU A 25 -2.29 -7.09 -8.46
N ILE A 26 -2.96 -6.28 -7.62
CA ILE A 26 -3.47 -4.97 -8.06
C ILE A 26 -2.32 -4.01 -8.40
N ALA A 27 -1.23 -4.01 -7.62
CA ALA A 27 -0.04 -3.25 -7.93
C ALA A 27 0.55 -3.68 -9.29
N ASN A 28 0.76 -4.98 -9.49
CA ASN A 28 1.34 -5.53 -10.72
C ASN A 28 0.50 -5.20 -11.97
N VAL A 29 -0.82 -5.33 -11.89
CA VAL A 29 -1.73 -4.98 -13.00
C VAL A 29 -1.59 -3.50 -13.36
N TRP A 30 -1.52 -2.62 -12.37
CA TRP A 30 -1.43 -1.19 -12.59
C TRP A 30 -0.05 -0.74 -13.07
N THR A 31 1.03 -1.44 -12.67
CA THR A 31 2.35 -1.27 -13.28
C THR A 31 2.29 -1.50 -14.79
N GLY A 32 1.66 -2.60 -15.22
CA GLY A 32 1.50 -2.93 -16.65
C GLY A 32 0.66 -1.92 -17.44
N LEU A 33 -0.10 -1.07 -16.75
CA LEU A 33 -0.88 0.02 -17.33
C LEU A 33 -0.19 1.39 -17.22
N GLY A 34 1.09 1.42 -16.85
CA GLY A 34 1.92 2.63 -16.82
C GLY A 34 1.70 3.53 -15.60
N ALA A 35 1.16 3.01 -14.50
CA ALA A 35 1.10 3.74 -13.23
C ALA A 35 2.36 3.46 -12.39
N ASP A 36 2.76 4.44 -11.58
CA ASP A 36 3.75 4.22 -10.53
C ASP A 36 3.09 3.48 -9.39
N THR A 37 3.60 2.28 -9.10
CA THR A 37 2.97 1.39 -8.13
C THR A 37 3.98 0.80 -7.18
N ARG A 38 3.56 0.56 -5.95
CA ARG A 38 4.26 -0.33 -5.01
C ARG A 38 3.25 -1.14 -4.19
N ALA A 39 3.69 -2.29 -3.70
CA ALA A 39 2.95 -3.12 -2.76
C ALA A 39 3.70 -3.20 -1.43
N VAL A 40 3.01 -2.96 -0.33
CA VAL A 40 3.53 -3.03 1.03
C VAL A 40 2.76 -4.08 1.82
N GLU A 41 3.49 -4.91 2.56
CA GLU A 41 2.95 -5.79 3.59
C GLU A 41 3.47 -5.32 4.95
N ASP A 42 2.57 -4.83 5.81
CA ASP A 42 2.92 -4.29 7.13
C ASP A 42 3.12 -5.43 8.14
N PRO A 43 4.36 -5.69 8.61
CA PRO A 43 4.65 -6.85 9.44
C PRO A 43 3.83 -6.88 10.74
N GLY A 44 3.20 -8.01 11.03
CA GLY A 44 2.46 -8.22 12.28
C GLY A 44 1.04 -7.63 12.30
N ARG A 45 0.67 -6.76 11.34
CA ARG A 45 -0.70 -6.26 11.20
C ARG A 45 -1.59 -7.29 10.52
N HIS A 46 -2.82 -7.40 11.02
CA HIS A 46 -3.91 -8.18 10.46
C HIS A 46 -5.01 -7.26 9.91
N HIS A 47 -6.04 -7.85 9.30
CA HIS A 47 -7.04 -7.10 8.53
C HIS A 47 -7.75 -5.98 9.30
N PHE A 48 -7.96 -6.16 10.62
CA PHE A 48 -8.71 -5.20 11.42
C PHE A 48 -7.88 -4.04 11.98
N ASP A 49 -6.58 -4.26 12.18
CA ASP A 49 -5.68 -3.28 12.81
C ASP A 49 -4.71 -2.63 11.80
N VAL A 50 -4.66 -3.11 10.56
CA VAL A 50 -3.83 -2.52 9.49
C VAL A 50 -4.11 -1.04 9.25
N ILE A 51 -5.30 -0.55 9.64
CA ILE A 51 -5.69 0.85 9.53
C ILE A 51 -5.33 1.69 10.75
N GLU A 52 -5.06 1.09 11.91
CA GLU A 52 -4.74 1.82 13.14
C GLU A 52 -3.60 2.84 12.96
N PRO A 53 -2.51 2.53 12.22
CA PRO A 53 -1.42 3.48 12.02
C PRO A 53 -1.85 4.79 11.34
N LEU A 54 -3.01 4.86 10.68
CA LEU A 54 -3.54 6.12 10.12
C LEU A 54 -3.84 7.18 11.18
N ALA A 55 -4.01 6.78 12.44
CA ALA A 55 -4.18 7.70 13.56
C ALA A 55 -2.86 8.33 14.04
N GLU A 56 -1.72 7.80 13.60
CA GLU A 56 -0.39 8.23 14.02
C GLU A 56 0.31 9.00 12.90
N VAL A 57 0.64 10.27 13.15
CA VAL A 57 1.26 11.15 12.16
C VAL A 57 2.63 10.66 11.65
N GLN A 58 3.36 9.94 12.50
CA GLN A 58 4.69 9.43 12.17
C GLN A 58 4.67 8.01 11.59
N SER A 59 3.49 7.40 11.39
CA SER A 59 3.45 6.02 10.89
C SER A 59 3.81 5.97 9.40
N PRO A 60 4.44 4.86 8.94
CA PRO A 60 4.70 4.64 7.53
C PRO A 60 3.44 4.69 6.65
N LEU A 61 2.31 4.18 7.15
CA LEU A 61 1.04 4.20 6.43
C LEU A 61 0.49 5.63 6.28
N THR A 62 0.55 6.46 7.32
CA THR A 62 0.15 7.87 7.24
C THR A 62 1.05 8.66 6.29
N ALA A 63 2.36 8.43 6.35
CA ALA A 63 3.31 9.07 5.44
C ALA A 63 3.04 8.67 3.98
N ALA A 64 2.77 7.39 3.70
CA ALA A 64 2.38 6.90 2.38
C ALA A 64 1.06 7.51 1.89
N PHE A 65 0.06 7.61 2.77
CA PHE A 65 -1.27 8.16 2.44
C PHE A 65 -1.22 9.66 2.11
N THR A 66 -0.40 10.42 2.84
CA THR A 66 -0.22 11.86 2.64
C THR A 66 0.82 12.22 1.58
N GLY A 67 1.62 11.24 1.15
CA GLY A 67 2.75 11.44 0.23
C GLY A 67 3.99 12.05 0.88
N ALA A 68 4.08 12.01 2.22
CA ALA A 68 5.21 12.52 3.00
C ALA A 68 6.36 11.51 3.16
N ASP A 69 6.21 10.29 2.63
CA ASP A 69 7.17 9.19 2.79
C ASP A 69 8.35 9.21 1.81
N GLY A 70 8.46 10.26 0.98
CA GLY A 70 9.60 10.45 0.08
C GLY A 70 9.66 9.45 -1.09
N TRP A 71 8.59 8.70 -1.35
CA TRP A 71 8.52 7.81 -2.51
C TRP A 71 8.61 8.64 -3.81
N PRO A 72 9.64 8.42 -4.67
CA PRO A 72 9.90 9.27 -5.84
C PRO A 72 8.72 9.31 -6.80
N SER A 73 8.44 10.52 -7.29
CA SER A 73 7.57 10.80 -8.44
C SER A 73 8.28 10.52 -9.76
#